data_AF-A1HPI1-F1
#
_entry.id   AF-A1HPI1-F1
#
_cell.length_a   1.000
_cell.length_b   1.000
_cell.length_c   1.000
_cell.angle_alpha   90.00
_cell.angle_beta   90.00
_cell.angle_gamma   90.00
#
_symmetry.space_group_name_H-M   'P 1'
#
loop_
_entity.id
_entity.type
_entity.pdbx_description
1 polymer ?
#
loop_
_entity_poly.entity_id
_entity_poly.type
_entity_poly.pdbx_seq_one_letter_code
_entity_poly.pdbx_strand_id
1 'polypeptide(L)'
;MNRRVSIYFCGGCNPRIDRGQIAKEVSQLLAGQGFQILFNTLDADFIVFLSGCTVSCANKYHSGGRPAITVAADMVDGMNVDLGRLSDEIVMKVMDYFRQLKT
;
A
#
# COMPACT_ATOMS: atom_id res chain seq x y z
N MET A 1 -16.13 13.68 2.56
CA MET A 1 -14.67 13.84 2.72
C MET A 1 -14.01 12.78 1.87
N ASN A 2 -13.13 13.16 0.95
CA ASN A 2 -12.34 12.18 0.19
C ASN A 2 -11.20 11.69 1.08
N ARG A 3 -11.22 10.40 1.44
CA ARG A 3 -10.16 9.77 2.24
C ARG A 3 -8.89 9.69 1.40
N ARG A 4 -7.75 10.03 2.00
CA ARG A 4 -6.44 10.09 1.34
C ARG A 4 -5.65 8.82 1.63
N VAL A 5 -5.20 8.15 0.57
CA VAL A 5 -4.32 6.97 0.66
C VAL A 5 -3.01 7.30 -0.02
N SER A 6 -1.89 7.10 0.67
CA SER A 6 -0.55 7.31 0.11
C SER A 6 0.10 5.98 -0.22
N ILE A 7 0.66 5.87 -1.43
CA ILE A 7 1.58 4.79 -1.77
C ILE A 7 3.00 5.31 -1.58
N TYR A 8 3.70 4.74 -0.59
CA TYR A 8 5.03 5.17 -0.18
C TYR A 8 6.08 4.16 -0.63
N PHE A 9 7.00 4.57 -1.49
CA PHE A 9 8.01 3.69 -2.06
C PHE A 9 9.34 3.78 -1.32
N CYS A 10 10.16 2.73 -1.44
CA CYS A 10 11.60 2.78 -1.15
C CYS A 10 12.44 3.14 -2.38
N GLY A 11 13.76 3.17 -2.23
CA GLY A 11 14.71 3.43 -3.33
C GLY A 11 14.70 2.39 -4.46
N GLY A 12 14.13 1.20 -4.24
CA GLY A 12 13.93 0.20 -5.30
C GLY A 12 15.21 -0.47 -5.80
N CYS A 13 16.20 -0.71 -4.93
CA CYS A 13 17.53 -1.21 -5.32
C CYS A 13 17.56 -2.66 -5.86
N ASN A 14 16.62 -3.53 -5.48
CA ASN A 14 16.59 -4.94 -5.91
C ASN A 14 15.14 -5.47 -6.01
N PRO A 15 14.31 -4.94 -6.93
CA PRO A 15 12.90 -5.28 -6.99
C PRO A 15 12.70 -6.72 -7.51
N ARG A 16 11.90 -7.50 -6.77
CA ARG A 16 11.35 -8.80 -7.18
C ARG A 16 9.97 -8.69 -7.83
N ILE A 17 9.36 -7.52 -7.74
CA ILE A 17 8.04 -7.19 -8.28
C ILE A 17 8.09 -5.88 -9.06
N ASP A 18 7.21 -5.74 -10.06
CA ASP A 18 6.98 -4.46 -10.72
C ASP A 18 6.08 -3.57 -9.83
N ARG A 19 6.74 -2.85 -8.94
CA ARG A 19 6.10 -1.89 -8.04
C ARG A 19 5.40 -0.74 -8.77
N GLY A 20 5.80 -0.40 -10.00
CA GLY A 20 5.17 0.65 -10.79
C GLY A 20 3.81 0.18 -11.31
N GLN A 21 3.77 -1.03 -11.86
CA GLN A 21 2.54 -1.67 -12.30
C GLN A 21 1.57 -1.89 -11.13
N ILE A 22 2.04 -2.44 -10.01
CA ILE A 22 1.22 -2.64 -8.80
C ILE A 22 0.65 -1.32 -8.29
N ALA A 23 1.48 -0.28 -8.18
CA ALA A 23 1.00 1.03 -7.73
C ALA A 23 -0.04 1.63 -8.66
N LYS A 24 0.10 1.45 -9.98
CA LYS A 24 -0.88 1.90 -10.97
C LYS A 24 -2.23 1.19 -10.77
N GLU A 25 -2.22 -0.13 -10.66
CA GLU A 25 -3.43 -0.94 -10.45
C GLU A 25 -4.13 -0.58 -9.13
N VAL A 26 -3.39 -0.55 -8.02
CA VAL A 26 -3.90 -0.15 -6.70
C VAL A 26 -4.49 1.26 -6.74
N SER A 27 -3.80 2.21 -7.37
CA SER A 27 -4.27 3.59 -7.50
C SER A 27 -5.58 3.67 -8.28
N GLN A 28 -5.70 2.94 -9.39
CA GLN A 28 -6.91 2.92 -10.22
C GLN A 28 -8.10 2.32 -9.47
N LEU A 29 -7.89 1.18 -8.79
CA LEU A 29 -8.92 0.51 -8.01
C LEU A 29 -9.42 1.39 -6.86
N LEU A 30 -8.49 1.98 -6.08
CA LEU A 30 -8.87 2.87 -4.97
C LEU A 30 -9.49 4.18 -5.46
N ALA A 31 -9.00 4.78 -6.54
CA ALA A 31 -9.63 5.98 -7.12
C ALA A 31 -11.07 5.69 -7.58
N GLY A 32 -11.32 4.51 -8.16
CA GLY A 32 -12.67 4.05 -8.51
C GLY A 32 -13.61 3.89 -7.32
N GLN A 33 -13.08 3.77 -6.11
CA GLN A 33 -13.83 3.74 -4.84
C GLN A 33 -13.94 5.12 -4.16
N GLY A 34 -13.46 6.19 -4.81
CA GLY A 34 -13.57 7.57 -4.31
C GLY A 34 -12.44 8.02 -3.37
N PHE A 35 -11.33 7.28 -3.31
CA PHE A 35 -10.14 7.71 -2.56
C PHE A 35 -9.31 8.72 -3.35
N GLN A 36 -8.72 9.67 -2.65
CA GLN A 36 -7.66 10.51 -3.20
C GLN A 36 -6.32 9.78 -3.04
N ILE A 37 -5.60 9.61 -4.15
CA ILE A 37 -4.31 8.91 -4.16
C ILE A 37 -3.15 9.91 -4.09
N LEU A 38 -2.24 9.67 -3.16
CA LEU A 38 -1.00 10.42 -2.97
C LEU A 38 0.19 9.48 -3.14
N PHE A 39 1.37 10.05 -3.36
CA PHE A 39 2.61 9.28 -3.49
C PHE A 39 3.72 9.87 -2.63
N ASN A 40 4.48 8.99 -1.99
CA ASN A 40 5.69 9.33 -1.22
C ASN A 40 5.50 10.41 -0.16
N THR A 41 4.30 10.52 0.41
CA THR A 41 4.01 11.38 1.55
C THR A 41 3.53 10.54 2.73
N LEU A 42 3.93 10.92 3.93
CA LEU A 42 3.38 10.35 5.17
C LEU A 42 2.11 11.09 5.61
N ASP A 43 1.74 12.18 4.94
CA ASP A 43 0.51 12.91 5.22
C ASP A 43 -0.71 12.33 4.49
N ALA A 44 -1.16 11.17 4.93
CA ALA A 44 -2.40 10.53 4.47
C ALA A 44 -3.16 9.89 5.62
N ASP A 45 -4.43 9.53 5.37
CA ASP A 45 -5.29 8.85 6.33
C ASP A 45 -4.93 7.35 6.43
N PHE A 46 -4.32 6.81 5.36
CA PHE A 46 -3.78 5.45 5.29
C PHE A 46 -2.54 5.40 4.40
N ILE A 47 -1.56 4.57 4.75
CA ILE A 47 -0.30 4.45 3.99
C ILE A 47 -0.06 3.00 3.54
N VAL A 48 0.23 2.81 2.25
CA VAL A 48 0.72 1.56 1.70
C VAL A 48 2.24 1.68 1.51
N PHE A 49 3.03 1.03 2.37
CA PHE A 49 4.49 0.99 2.22
C PHE A 49 4.88 -0.06 1.17
N LEU A 50 5.11 0.36 -0.06
CA LEU A 50 5.35 -0.51 -1.21
C LEU A 50 6.85 -0.71 -1.48
N SER A 51 7.40 -1.82 -0.97
CA SER A 51 8.78 -2.23 -1.22
C SER A 51 8.85 -3.38 -2.21
N GLY A 52 9.68 -3.22 -3.24
CA GLY A 52 9.86 -4.24 -4.27
C GLY A 52 10.59 -5.50 -3.81
N CYS A 53 11.17 -5.53 -2.60
CA CYS A 53 11.94 -6.64 -2.07
C CYS A 53 11.58 -6.95 -0.61
N THR A 54 12.04 -8.10 -0.13
CA THR A 54 11.77 -8.62 1.21
C THR A 54 12.35 -7.76 2.34
N VAL A 55 13.37 -6.93 2.06
CA VAL A 55 14.00 -6.04 3.06
C VAL A 55 13.02 -4.98 3.57
N SER A 56 12.03 -4.60 2.75
CA SER A 56 10.99 -3.64 3.13
C SER A 56 11.51 -2.30 3.64
N CYS A 57 12.49 -1.70 2.96
CA CYS A 57 13.10 -0.43 3.42
C CYS A 57 12.10 0.72 3.60
N ALA A 58 10.93 0.69 2.93
CA ALA A 58 9.89 1.70 3.12
C ALA A 58 9.26 1.61 4.52
N ASN A 59 9.20 0.41 5.11
CA ASN A 59 8.60 0.17 6.43
C ASN A 59 9.34 0.88 7.57
N LYS A 60 10.60 1.31 7.39
CA LYS A 60 11.30 2.11 8.41
C LYS A 60 10.62 3.45 8.71
N TYR A 61 9.80 3.95 7.77
CA TYR A 61 9.02 5.17 7.92
C TYR A 61 7.63 4.92 8.53
N HIS A 62 7.32 3.66 8.87
CA HIS A 62 6.15 3.31 9.67
C HIS A 62 6.42 3.69 11.14
N SER A 63 6.40 4.99 11.41
CA SER A 63 6.62 5.57 12.73
C SER A 63 5.45 6.50 13.06
N GLY A 64 4.60 6.11 14.01
CA GLY A 64 3.66 7.05 14.63
C GLY A 64 2.17 6.85 14.33
N GLY A 65 1.65 5.65 14.52
CA GLY A 65 0.21 5.41 14.74
C GLY A 65 -0.72 5.67 13.55
N ARG A 66 -0.19 6.07 12.38
CA ARG A 66 -1.00 6.15 11.17
C ARG A 66 -1.32 4.73 10.67
N PRO A 67 -2.58 4.46 10.33
CA PRO A 67 -2.98 3.20 9.72
C PRO A 67 -2.16 2.92 8.46
N ALA A 68 -1.62 1.71 8.35
CA ALA A 68 -0.80 1.33 7.23
C ALA A 68 -0.79 -0.18 7.00
N ILE A 69 -0.36 -0.55 5.79
CA ILE A 69 0.09 -1.91 5.48
C ILE A 69 1.51 -1.87 4.93
N THR A 70 2.19 -3.01 5.03
CA THR A 70 3.52 -3.19 4.47
C THR A 70 3.51 -4.21 3.35
N VAL A 71 4.04 -3.82 2.19
CA VAL A 71 4.28 -4.72 1.05
C VAL A 71 5.77 -4.94 0.91
N ALA A 72 6.20 -6.20 0.94
CA ALA A 72 7.59 -6.61 0.86
C ALA A 72 7.73 -7.77 -0.14
N ALA A 73 8.07 -7.45 -1.39
CA ALA A 73 7.95 -8.38 -2.51
C ALA A 73 6.51 -8.92 -2.64
N ASP A 74 6.32 -10.24 -2.59
CA ASP A 74 5.05 -10.96 -2.67
C ASP A 74 4.33 -11.09 -1.31
N MET A 75 4.78 -10.36 -0.29
CA MET A 75 4.14 -10.35 1.03
C MET A 75 3.35 -9.08 1.31
N VAL A 76 2.19 -9.21 1.95
CA VAL A 76 1.43 -8.10 2.53
C VAL A 76 1.24 -8.36 4.03
N ASP A 77 1.72 -7.43 4.86
CA ASP A 77 1.84 -7.55 6.32
C ASP A 77 2.52 -8.86 6.78
N GLY A 78 3.52 -9.31 6.01
CA GLY A 78 4.29 -10.53 6.30
C GLY A 78 3.63 -11.83 5.85
N MET A 79 2.45 -11.77 5.23
CA MET A 79 1.76 -12.94 4.68
C MET A 79 2.02 -13.04 3.18
N ASN A 80 2.42 -14.22 2.69
CA ASN A 80 2.61 -14.45 1.26
C ASN A 80 1.28 -14.34 0.49
N VAL A 81 1.33 -13.70 -0.66
CA VAL A 81 0.21 -13.48 -1.57
C VAL A 81 0.65 -13.92 -2.96
N ASP A 82 -0.25 -14.56 -3.70
CA ASP A 82 0.00 -14.83 -5.11
C ASP A 82 0.25 -13.51 -5.87
N LEU A 83 1.29 -13.48 -6.71
CA LEU A 83 1.68 -12.26 -7.42
C LEU A 83 0.56 -11.69 -8.29
N GLY A 84 -0.28 -12.56 -8.88
CA GLY A 84 -1.44 -12.14 -9.67
C GLY A 84 -2.55 -11.52 -8.84
N ARG A 85 -2.49 -11.61 -7.50
CA ARG A 85 -3.49 -11.11 -6.56
C ARG A 85 -2.96 -10.01 -5.64
N LEU A 86 -1.70 -9.61 -5.80
CA LEU A 86 -1.04 -8.68 -4.87
C LEU A 86 -1.74 -7.32 -4.82
N SER A 87 -2.14 -6.78 -5.98
CA SER A 87 -2.89 -5.52 -6.08
C SER A 87 -4.25 -5.61 -5.39
N ASP A 88 -4.97 -6.73 -5.57
CA ASP A 88 -6.28 -6.95 -4.95
C ASP A 88 -6.19 -7.06 -3.43
N GLU A 89 -5.18 -7.78 -2.91
CA GLU A 89 -4.95 -7.92 -1.47
C GLU A 89 -4.66 -6.57 -0.81
N ILE A 90 -3.83 -5.74 -1.45
CA ILE A 90 -3.53 -4.37 -1.00
C ILE A 90 -4.82 -3.56 -0.91
N VAL A 91 -5.64 -3.56 -1.96
CA VAL A 91 -6.91 -2.83 -2.01
C VAL A 91 -7.87 -3.32 -0.94
N MET A 92 -7.99 -4.64 -0.76
CA MET A 92 -8.86 -5.26 0.23
C MET A 92 -8.52 -4.77 1.64
N LYS A 93 -7.23 -4.79 2.03
CA LYS A 93 -6.80 -4.33 3.36
C LYS A 93 -7.07 -2.83 3.59
N VAL A 94 -6.83 -2.00 2.58
CA VAL A 94 -7.17 -0.56 2.64
C VAL A 94 -8.68 -0.40 2.87
N MET A 95 -9.50 -1.10 2.09
CA MET A 95 -10.96 -1.01 2.17
C MET A 95 -11.49 -1.53 3.51
N ASP A 96 -10.97 -2.65 4.01
CA ASP A 96 -11.40 -3.26 5.26
C ASP A 96 -11.15 -2.34 6.45
N TYR A 97 -9.97 -1.70 6.52
CA TYR A 97 -9.68 -0.67 7.53
C TYR A 97 -10.76 0.44 7.52
N PHE A 98 -11.07 0.94 6.33
CA PHE A 98 -12.00 2.04 6.16
C PHE A 98 -13.48 1.66 6.32
N ARG A 99 -13.83 0.36 6.24
CA ARG A 99 -15.15 -0.17 6.60
C ARG A 99 -15.30 -0.32 8.10
N GLN A 100 -14.29 -0.83 8.80
CA GLN A 100 -14.31 -1.01 10.26
C GLN A 100 -14.56 0.32 10.99
N LEU A 101 -14.00 1.43 10.49
CA LEU A 101 -14.25 2.78 11.02
C LEU A 101 -15.70 3.31 10.89
N LYS A 102 -16.57 2.65 10.12
CA LYS A 102 -17.97 3.09 9.92
C LYS A 102 -18.96 2.44 10.89
N THR A 103 -18.47 1.62 11.82
CA THR A 103 -19.25 0.84 12.79
C THR A 103 -18.98 1.40 14.18
#